data_AF-F8IDE0-F1
#
_entry.id   AF-F8IDE0-F1
#
_cell.length_a   1.000
_cell.length_b   1.000
_cell.length_c   1.000
_cell.angle_alpha   90.00
_cell.angle_beta   90.00
_cell.angle_gamma   90.00
#
_symmetry.space_group_name_H-M   'P 1'
#
loop_
_entity.id
_entity.type
_entity.pdbx_description
1 polymer ?
#
loop_
_entity_poly.entity_id
_entity_poly.type
_entity_poly.pdbx_seq_one_letter_code
_entity_poly.pdbx_strand_id
1 'polypeptide(L)'
;MLTRFPDSRSLWDDWLIRKLLPENHILLAIDQHIDFSFVEEETRDLYSLHHGRPAYAPEQLLRVLFLAYFYNLSDVRVAEELRYNLLYRAFAHFSLDDDTPDDSTLVVFRRRLGPERCARLLDRIVEQARQKGAS
;
A
#
# COMPACT_ATOMS: atom_id res chain seq x y z
N MET A 1 22.44 10.53 -6.79
CA MET A 1 22.22 10.30 -5.35
C MET A 1 20.73 10.10 -5.16
N LEU A 2 20.31 8.85 -4.97
CA LEU A 2 18.91 8.49 -4.78
C LEU A 2 18.51 8.86 -3.35
N THR A 3 17.67 9.88 -3.19
CA THR A 3 16.90 10.08 -1.95
C THR A 3 15.88 8.96 -1.87
N ARG A 4 16.32 7.82 -1.35
CA ARG A 4 15.46 6.78 -0.81
C ARG A 4 14.73 7.43 0.36
N PHE A 5 13.41 7.53 0.29
CA PHE A 5 12.59 7.87 1.47
C PHE A 5 13.05 6.98 2.63
N PRO A 6 13.09 7.47 3.88
CA PRO A 6 13.46 6.60 4.99
C PRO A 6 12.45 5.44 4.99
N ASP A 7 12.95 4.22 4.83
CA ASP A 7 12.23 2.99 5.17
C ASP A 7 11.71 3.23 6.61
N SER A 8 10.42 3.55 6.78
CA SER A 8 9.90 3.97 8.10
C SER A 8 9.84 2.82 9.10
N ARG A 9 10.09 1.59 8.63
CA ARG A 9 10.17 0.40 9.47
C ARG A 9 11.49 0.32 10.20
N SER A 10 11.40 0.15 11.50
CA SER A 10 12.58 -0.10 12.33
C SER A 10 13.12 -1.52 12.05
N LEU A 11 14.41 -1.74 12.34
CA LEU A 11 14.99 -3.09 12.35
C LEU A 11 14.24 -4.05 13.30
N TRP A 12 13.54 -3.48 14.28
CA TRP A 12 12.70 -4.21 15.23
C TRP A 12 11.40 -4.70 14.57
N ASP A 13 10.79 -3.86 13.73
CA ASP A 13 9.60 -4.20 12.94
C ASP A 13 9.92 -5.34 11.98
N ASP A 14 11.03 -5.23 11.24
CA ASP A 14 11.46 -6.26 10.29
C ASP A 14 11.74 -7.60 10.98
N TRP A 15 12.40 -7.56 12.14
CA TRP A 15 12.64 -8.77 12.92
C TRP A 15 11.32 -9.39 13.41
N LEU A 16 10.40 -8.58 13.94
CA LEU A 16 9.13 -9.05 14.50
C LEU A 16 8.24 -9.64 13.40
N ILE A 17 8.17 -8.98 12.25
CA ILE A 17 7.45 -9.43 11.05
C ILE A 17 7.98 -10.80 10.60
N ARG A 18 9.30 -10.95 10.46
CA ARG A 18 9.92 -12.23 10.07
C ARG A 18 9.66 -13.35 11.08
N LYS A 19 9.58 -13.01 12.37
CA LYS A 19 9.34 -13.99 13.44
C LYS A 19 7.89 -14.44 13.52
N LEU A 20 6.94 -13.55 13.28
CA LEU A 20 5.52 -13.79 13.53
C LEU A 20 4.71 -14.14 12.28
N LEU A 21 5.11 -13.65 11.10
CA LEU A 21 4.35 -13.87 9.89
C LEU A 21 4.79 -15.16 9.17
N PRO A 22 3.86 -15.96 8.66
CA PRO A 22 4.21 -17.16 7.90
C PRO A 22 4.85 -16.76 6.58
N GLU A 23 6.07 -17.23 6.33
CA GLU A 23 6.85 -16.89 5.12
C GLU A 23 6.12 -17.23 3.81
N ASN A 24 5.23 -18.22 3.84
CA ASN A 24 4.43 -18.67 2.70
C ASN A 24 3.09 -17.92 2.55
N HIS A 25 2.91 -16.78 3.22
CA HIS A 25 1.69 -16.00 3.09
C HIS A 25 1.61 -15.27 1.73
N ILE A 26 0.45 -15.34 1.08
CA ILE A 26 0.23 -14.77 -0.26
C ILE A 26 0.55 -13.28 -0.36
N LEU A 27 0.20 -12.46 0.64
CA LEU A 27 0.54 -11.04 0.64
C LEU A 27 2.04 -10.77 0.70
N LEU A 28 2.82 -11.61 1.40
CA LEU A 28 4.27 -11.45 1.44
C LEU A 28 4.88 -11.84 0.08
N ALA A 29 4.34 -12.88 -0.56
CA ALA A 29 4.71 -13.22 -1.92
C ALA A 29 4.37 -12.09 -2.91
N ILE A 30 3.19 -11.48 -2.79
CA ILE A 30 2.79 -10.32 -3.61
C ILE A 30 3.74 -9.14 -3.36
N ASP A 31 4.03 -8.79 -2.10
CA ASP A 31 4.94 -7.67 -1.77
C ASP A 31 6.35 -7.87 -2.36
N GLN A 32 6.84 -9.10 -2.39
CA GLN A 32 8.13 -9.45 -2.99
C GLN A 32 8.13 -9.41 -4.52
N HIS A 33 6.98 -9.70 -5.15
CA HIS A 33 6.89 -9.91 -6.59
C HIS A 33 6.18 -8.78 -7.33
N ILE A 34 5.43 -7.91 -6.68
CA ILE A 34 4.73 -6.82 -7.36
C ILE A 34 5.41 -5.51 -7.00
N ASP A 35 5.80 -4.76 -8.03
CA ASP A 35 6.31 -3.41 -7.85
C ASP A 35 5.13 -2.44 -7.73
N PHE A 36 5.02 -1.77 -6.58
CA PHE A 36 4.05 -0.70 -6.32
C PHE A 36 4.66 0.70 -6.46
N SER A 37 5.97 0.83 -6.67
CA SER A 37 6.65 2.15 -6.71
C SER A 37 6.19 3.03 -7.88
N PHE A 38 5.60 2.43 -8.92
CA PHE A 38 5.02 3.15 -10.06
C PHE A 38 3.93 4.15 -9.66
N VAL A 39 3.28 3.95 -8.51
CA VAL A 39 2.15 4.77 -8.05
C VAL A 39 2.58 6.20 -7.76
N GLU A 40 3.80 6.42 -7.28
CA GLU A 40 4.33 7.75 -7.00
C GLU A 40 4.41 8.61 -8.27
N GLU A 41 4.86 8.02 -9.37
CA GLU A 41 4.88 8.69 -10.67
C GLU A 41 3.46 8.95 -11.19
N GLU A 42 2.61 7.92 -11.16
CA GLU A 42 1.23 7.97 -11.65
C GLU A 42 0.31 8.89 -10.86
N THR A 43 0.72 9.37 -9.68
CA THR A 43 -0.10 10.27 -8.85
C THR A 43 0.53 11.64 -8.67
N ARG A 44 1.69 11.91 -9.28
CA ARG A 44 2.43 13.17 -9.12
C ARG A 44 1.60 14.40 -9.48
N ASP A 45 0.78 14.32 -10.52
CA ASP A 45 -0.08 15.41 -10.98
C ASP A 45 -1.17 15.77 -9.96
N LEU A 46 -1.55 14.84 -9.08
CA LEU A 46 -2.58 15.03 -8.07
C LEU A 46 -2.11 15.81 -6.83
N TYR A 47 -0.79 15.96 -6.66
CA TYR A 47 -0.17 16.51 -5.45
C TYR A 47 0.70 17.75 -5.72
N SER A 48 0.50 18.44 -6.86
CA SER A 48 1.30 19.61 -7.24
C SER A 48 1.10 20.84 -6.33
N LEU A 49 2.21 21.57 -6.12
CA LEU A 49 2.52 22.87 -5.48
C LEU A 49 1.61 23.52 -4.40
N HIS A 50 0.30 23.34 -4.43
CA HIS A 50 -0.66 23.98 -3.52
C HIS A 50 -1.23 23.05 -2.43
N HIS A 51 -1.01 21.74 -2.53
CA HIS A 51 -1.67 20.74 -1.66
C HIS A 51 -0.79 20.16 -0.55
N GLY A 52 0.45 20.64 -0.41
CA GLY A 52 1.41 20.15 0.58
C GLY A 52 1.83 18.70 0.32
N ARG A 53 2.77 18.19 1.14
CA ARG A 53 3.14 16.77 1.10
C ARG A 53 1.96 15.95 1.66
N PRO A 54 1.48 14.91 0.96
CA PRO A 54 0.43 14.05 1.52
C PRO A 54 0.92 13.41 2.82
N ALA A 55 0.01 13.26 3.78
CA ALA A 55 0.31 12.66 5.09
C ALA A 55 0.79 11.20 4.96
N TYR A 56 0.32 10.50 3.93
CA TYR A 56 0.69 9.13 3.60
C TYR A 56 1.19 9.06 2.16
N ALA A 57 2.13 8.16 1.88
CA ALA A 57 2.60 7.94 0.52
C ALA A 57 1.46 7.37 -0.36
N PRO A 58 1.27 7.87 -1.60
CA PRO A 58 0.34 7.28 -2.55
C PRO A 58 0.50 5.77 -2.71
N GLU A 59 1.74 5.26 -2.67
CA GLU A 59 2.02 3.83 -2.69
C GLU A 59 1.35 3.09 -1.51
N GLN A 60 1.55 3.58 -0.28
CA GLN A 60 0.95 2.98 0.93
C GLN A 60 -0.58 2.97 0.81
N LEU A 61 -1.18 4.09 0.39
CA LEU A 61 -2.64 4.18 0.23
C LEU A 61 -3.17 3.23 -0.84
N LEU A 62 -2.45 3.04 -1.96
CA LEU A 62 -2.86 2.06 -2.97
C LEU A 62 -2.74 0.62 -2.44
N ARG A 63 -1.70 0.30 -1.66
CA ARG A 63 -1.58 -1.02 -1.00
C ARG A 63 -2.76 -1.28 -0.07
N VAL A 64 -3.26 -0.27 0.64
CA VAL A 64 -4.48 -0.38 1.46
C VAL A 64 -5.73 -0.59 0.61
N LEU A 65 -5.89 0.15 -0.49
CA LEU A 65 -6.99 -0.08 -1.44
C LEU A 65 -6.93 -1.48 -2.06
N PHE A 66 -5.73 -1.97 -2.35
CA PHE A 66 -5.51 -3.33 -2.82
C PHE A 66 -5.97 -4.35 -1.78
N LEU A 67 -5.60 -4.20 -0.50
CA LEU A 67 -6.10 -5.07 0.58
C LEU A 67 -7.62 -5.07 0.66
N ALA A 68 -8.25 -3.89 0.57
CA ALA A 68 -9.70 -3.76 0.57
C ALA A 68 -10.34 -4.53 -0.60
N TYR A 69 -9.80 -4.39 -1.81
CA TYR A 69 -10.27 -5.12 -2.97
C TYR A 69 -10.02 -6.63 -2.88
N PHE A 70 -8.81 -7.03 -2.53
CA PHE A 70 -8.35 -8.42 -2.52
C PHE A 70 -9.09 -9.29 -1.49
N TYR A 71 -9.42 -8.72 -0.33
CA TYR A 71 -10.20 -9.40 0.73
C TYR A 71 -11.67 -8.99 0.76
N ASN A 72 -12.15 -8.22 -0.22
CA ASN A 72 -13.53 -7.73 -0.27
C ASN A 72 -13.98 -7.02 1.03
N LEU A 73 -13.13 -6.12 1.54
CA LEU A 73 -13.37 -5.31 2.74
C LEU A 73 -13.90 -3.92 2.37
N SER A 74 -14.71 -3.33 3.25
CA SER A 74 -15.05 -1.92 3.17
C SER A 74 -13.87 -1.02 3.57
N ASP A 75 -13.91 0.26 3.20
CA ASP A 75 -12.90 1.26 3.62
C ASP A 75 -12.82 1.35 5.16
N VAL A 76 -13.97 1.29 5.85
CA VAL A 76 -14.03 1.21 7.32
C VAL A 76 -13.31 -0.02 7.83
N ARG A 77 -13.60 -1.20 7.25
CA ARG A 77 -13.04 -2.45 7.76
C ARG A 77 -11.53 -2.56 7.51
N VAL A 78 -11.04 -2.14 6.34
CA VAL A 78 -9.59 -2.20 6.06
C VAL A 78 -8.83 -1.19 6.93
N ALA A 79 -9.40 -0.01 7.20
CA ALA A 79 -8.82 0.97 8.10
C ALA A 79 -8.78 0.47 9.55
N GLU A 80 -9.83 -0.22 10.01
CA GLU A 80 -9.81 -0.91 11.30
C GLU A 80 -8.72 -1.98 11.36
N GLU A 81 -8.64 -2.87 10.36
CA GLU A 81 -7.66 -3.95 10.33
C GLU A 81 -6.22 -3.41 10.37
N LEU A 82 -5.91 -2.30 9.68
CA LEU A 82 -4.57 -1.69 9.74
C LEU A 82 -4.11 -1.31 11.16
N ARG A 83 -5.04 -1.07 12.08
CA ARG A 83 -4.70 -0.68 13.46
C ARG A 83 -4.10 -1.82 14.28
N TYR A 84 -4.38 -3.08 13.93
CA TYR A 84 -3.99 -4.23 14.74
C TYR A 84 -3.45 -5.42 13.93
N ASN A 85 -3.70 -5.49 12.64
CA ASN A 85 -3.29 -6.58 11.78
C ASN A 85 -1.86 -6.38 11.29
N LEU A 86 -0.92 -7.04 11.97
CA LEU A 86 0.52 -6.97 11.67
C LEU A 86 0.82 -7.28 10.20
N LEU A 87 0.14 -8.27 9.62
CA LEU A 87 0.34 -8.67 8.24
C LEU A 87 -0.10 -7.56 7.26
N TYR A 88 -1.17 -6.83 7.56
CA TYR A 88 -1.64 -5.74 6.69
C TYR A 88 -0.71 -4.53 6.77
N ARG A 89 -0.18 -4.20 7.96
CA ARG A 89 0.86 -3.17 8.12
C ARG A 89 2.15 -3.57 7.40
N ALA A 90 2.53 -4.84 7.53
CA ALA A 90 3.68 -5.44 6.83
C ALA A 90 3.51 -5.47 5.30
N PHE A 91 2.28 -5.55 4.78
CA PHE A 91 2.04 -5.44 3.35
C PHE A 91 1.98 -3.98 2.88
N ALA A 92 1.37 -3.10 3.66
CA ALA A 92 1.12 -1.71 3.29
C ALA A 92 2.23 -0.72 3.66
N HIS A 93 3.38 -1.21 4.16
CA HIS A 93 4.57 -0.39 4.43
C HIS A 93 4.37 0.64 5.56
N PHE A 94 3.57 0.29 6.56
CA PHE A 94 3.48 1.04 7.82
C PHE A 94 4.41 0.44 8.87
N SER A 95 5.13 1.29 9.64
CA SER A 95 5.78 0.87 10.89
C SER A 95 4.73 0.47 11.92
N LEU A 96 5.13 -0.17 13.01
CA LEU A 96 4.21 -0.46 14.13
C LEU A 96 3.88 0.79 14.95
N ASP A 97 4.78 1.76 14.96
CA ASP A 97 4.62 3.00 15.71
C ASP A 97 3.94 4.13 14.91
N ASP A 98 3.76 3.94 13.59
CA ASP A 98 3.12 4.92 12.72
C ASP A 98 1.60 4.98 12.95
N ASP A 99 1.01 6.17 12.76
CA ASP A 99 -0.44 6.27 12.57
C ASP A 99 -0.85 5.63 11.22
N THR A 100 -2.06 5.09 11.17
CA THR A 100 -2.63 4.49 9.94
C THR A 100 -3.78 5.33 9.41
N PRO A 101 -4.00 5.33 8.07
CA PRO A 101 -5.11 6.05 7.46
C PRO A 101 -6.46 5.56 8.00
N ASP A 102 -7.38 6.50 8.20
CA ASP A 102 -8.78 6.19 8.44
C ASP A 102 -9.52 5.97 7.11
N ASP A 103 -10.80 5.56 7.19
CA ASP A 103 -11.64 5.33 6.03
C ASP A 103 -11.84 6.61 5.19
N SER A 104 -11.93 7.77 5.86
CA SER A 104 -12.07 9.06 5.18
C SER A 104 -10.88 9.38 4.28
N THR A 105 -9.67 9.02 4.72
CA THR A 105 -8.43 9.18 3.97
C THR A 105 -8.46 8.33 2.69
N LEU A 106 -8.95 7.10 2.78
CA LEU A 106 -9.09 6.19 1.63
C LEU A 106 -10.14 6.71 0.63
N VAL A 107 -11.27 7.21 1.12
CA VAL A 107 -12.32 7.83 0.29
C VAL A 107 -11.77 9.05 -0.46
N VAL A 108 -11.04 9.93 0.23
CA VAL A 108 -10.41 11.11 -0.39
C VAL A 108 -9.38 10.69 -1.42
N PHE A 109 -8.53 9.70 -1.12
CA PHE A 109 -7.53 9.20 -2.05
C PHE A 109 -8.18 8.62 -3.32
N ARG A 110 -9.19 7.75 -3.17
CA ARG A 110 -9.94 7.17 -4.28
C ARG A 110 -10.62 8.25 -5.14
N ARG A 111 -11.17 9.29 -4.51
CA ARG A 111 -11.77 10.44 -5.20
C ARG A 111 -10.73 11.25 -5.99
N ARG A 112 -9.53 11.44 -5.44
CA ARG A 112 -8.42 12.12 -6.14
C ARG A 112 -7.93 11.34 -7.35
N LEU A 113 -7.82 10.02 -7.23
CA LEU A 113 -7.48 9.15 -8.36
C LEU A 113 -8.54 9.23 -9.46
N GLY A 114 -9.81 9.22 -9.07
CA GLY A 114 -10.92 9.00 -10.00
C GLY A 114 -11.04 7.52 -10.39
N PRO A 115 -12.22 7.10 -10.89
CA PRO A 115 -12.52 5.69 -11.13
C PRO A 115 -11.60 5.08 -12.20
N GLU A 116 -11.32 5.82 -13.28
CA GLU A 116 -10.50 5.33 -14.38
C GLU A 116 -9.04 5.10 -13.98
N ARG A 117 -8.43 6.06 -13.26
CA ARG A 117 -7.05 5.89 -12.80
C ARG A 117 -6.96 4.79 -11.76
N CYS A 118 -7.91 4.72 -10.82
CA CYS A 118 -7.95 3.64 -9.84
C CYS A 118 -7.99 2.27 -10.50
N ALA A 119 -8.85 2.09 -11.52
CA ALA A 119 -8.93 0.84 -12.27
C ALA A 119 -7.59 0.51 -12.96
N ARG A 120 -6.99 1.47 -13.68
CA ARG A 120 -5.70 1.26 -14.36
C ARG A 120 -4.57 0.89 -13.40
N LEU A 121 -4.51 1.50 -12.21
CA LEU A 121 -3.48 1.17 -11.21
C LEU A 121 -3.64 -0.27 -10.69
N LEU A 122 -4.89 -0.70 -10.42
CA LEU A 122 -5.18 -2.07 -10.01
C LEU A 122 -4.93 -3.07 -11.14
N ASP A 123 -5.30 -2.75 -12.38
CA ASP A 123 -5.04 -3.58 -13.55
C ASP A 123 -3.54 -3.81 -13.76
N ARG A 124 -2.73 -2.76 -13.58
CA ARG A 124 -1.27 -2.87 -13.67
C ARG A 124 -0.68 -3.80 -12.60
N ILE A 125 -1.25 -3.86 -11.40
CA ILE A 125 -0.86 -4.85 -10.38
C ILE A 125 -1.20 -6.26 -10.84
N VAL A 126 -2.39 -6.47 -11.41
CA VAL A 126 -2.83 -7.77 -11.94
C VAL A 126 -1.95 -8.21 -13.12
N GLU A 127 -1.58 -7.30 -14.02
CA GLU A 127 -0.68 -7.58 -15.15
C GLU A 127 0.70 -8.03 -14.69
N GLN A 128 1.29 -7.36 -13.69
CA GLN A 128 2.55 -7.78 -13.09
C GLN A 128 2.45 -9.20 -12.50
N ALA A 129 1.34 -9.50 -11.80
CA ALA A 129 1.11 -10.83 -11.24
C ALA A 129 1.01 -11.90 -12.33
N ARG A 130 0.32 -11.62 -13.43
CA ARG A 130 0.20 -12.54 -14.57
C ARG A 130 1.54 -12.83 -15.23
N GLN A 131 2.38 -11.82 -15.43
CA GLN A 131 3.71 -12.00 -16.03
C GLN A 131 4.60 -12.92 -15.18
N LYS A 132 4.49 -12.83 -13.85
CA LYS A 132 5.27 -13.66 -12.92
C LYS A 132 4.69 -15.06 -12.68
N GLY A 133 3.38 -15.22 -12.79
CA GLY A 133 2.72 -16.54 -12.72
C GLY A 133 2.75 -17.34 -14.03
N ALA A 134 3.14 -16.73 -15.15
CA ALA A 134 3.35 -17.37 -16.44
C ALA A 134 4.79 -17.88 -16.66
N SER A 135 5.62 -17.86 -15.61
CA SER A 135 7.03 -18.27 -15.60
C SER A 135 7.24 -19.56 -14.81
#